data_AF-Q8THM9-F1
#
_entry.id   AF-Q8THM9-F1
#
_cell.length_a   1.000
_cell.length_b   1.000
_cell.length_c   1.000
_cell.angle_alpha   90.00
_cell.angle_beta   90.00
_cell.angle_gamma   90.00
#
_symmetry.space_group_name_H-M   'P 1'
#
loop_
_entity.id
_entity.type
_entity.pdbx_description
1 polymer ?
#
loop_
_entity_poly.entity_id
_entity_poly.type
_entity_poly.pdbx_seq_one_letter_code
_entity_poly.pdbx_strand_id
1 'polypeptide(L)'
;MFLPAGEKQFEFWVLRRNGLPNINIAKHFGVSRQAVSRALLSMDKRIEETLLEMAGANRIEVEKLDSKKGILFGRSIPFKANAIIFVSAKHGMQVWYEHEGECGSCERYRECIELLWDFAEEMQLKLQSTDDPTKIADELFGKLKELVEQA
;
A
#
# COMPACT_ATOMS: atom_id res chain seq x y z
N MET A 1 4.15 -13.08 8.15
CA MET A 1 3.62 -13.98 7.09
C MET A 1 3.98 -13.41 5.70
N PHE A 2 4.33 -14.21 4.68
CA PHE A 2 4.56 -13.68 3.31
C PHE A 2 3.22 -13.36 2.63
N LEU A 3 3.12 -12.19 2.00
CA LEU A 3 2.00 -11.86 1.12
C LEU A 3 2.00 -12.84 -0.06
N PRO A 4 0.85 -13.42 -0.42
CA PRO A 4 0.81 -14.46 -1.43
C PRO A 4 0.74 -13.88 -2.83
N ALA A 5 1.81 -13.21 -3.26
CA ALA A 5 1.97 -12.78 -4.65
C ALA A 5 1.96 -14.02 -5.56
N GLY A 6 0.79 -14.37 -6.10
CA GLY A 6 0.54 -15.60 -6.86
C GLY A 6 -0.74 -16.35 -6.49
N GLU A 7 -1.40 -16.02 -5.37
CA GLU A 7 -2.74 -16.55 -5.08
C GLU A 7 -3.80 -15.73 -5.83
N LYS A 8 -4.75 -16.42 -6.48
CA LYS A 8 -5.91 -15.78 -7.15
C LYS A 8 -6.65 -14.77 -6.27
N GLN A 9 -6.68 -15.01 -4.96
CA GLN A 9 -7.34 -14.13 -4.00
C GLN A 9 -6.65 -12.76 -3.90
N PHE A 10 -5.32 -12.71 -4.05
CA PHE A 10 -4.57 -11.45 -4.05
C PHE A 10 -4.84 -10.67 -5.34
N GLU A 11 -4.93 -11.36 -6.46
CA GLU A 11 -5.31 -10.74 -7.74
C GLU A 11 -6.73 -10.13 -7.68
N PHE A 12 -7.69 -10.81 -7.05
CA PHE A 12 -9.03 -10.25 -6.84
C PHE A 12 -8.95 -8.96 -6.00
N TRP A 13 -8.12 -8.97 -4.96
CA TRP A 13 -7.93 -7.82 -4.08
C TRP A 13 -7.31 -6.64 -4.81
N VAL A 14 -6.27 -6.85 -5.63
CA VAL A 14 -5.65 -5.81 -6.47
C VAL A 14 -6.67 -5.22 -7.43
N LEU A 15 -7.44 -6.06 -8.14
CA LEU A 15 -8.47 -5.60 -9.08
C LEU A 15 -9.56 -4.78 -8.38
N ARG A 16 -10.01 -5.22 -7.20
CA ARG A 16 -11.01 -4.49 -6.42
C ARG A 16 -10.45 -3.15 -5.91
N ARG A 17 -9.20 -3.13 -5.44
CA ARG A 17 -8.53 -1.90 -4.99
C ARG A 17 -8.46 -0.85 -6.10
N ASN A 18 -8.25 -1.30 -7.34
CA ASN A 18 -8.19 -0.48 -8.55
C ASN A 18 -9.58 -0.11 -9.11
N GLY A 19 -10.65 -0.40 -8.36
CA GLY A 19 -12.02 0.02 -8.67
C GLY A 19 -12.84 -0.98 -9.49
N LEU A 20 -12.33 -2.17 -9.80
CA LEU A 20 -13.10 -3.16 -10.57
C LEU A 20 -14.22 -3.77 -9.69
N PRO A 21 -15.50 -3.70 -10.10
CA PRO A 21 -16.58 -4.28 -9.32
C PRO A 21 -16.48 -5.81 -9.21
N ASN A 22 -16.90 -6.39 -8.07
CA ASN A 22 -16.85 -7.84 -7.84
C ASN A 22 -17.57 -8.67 -8.91
N ILE A 23 -18.60 -8.13 -9.57
CA ILE A 23 -19.27 -8.79 -10.70
C ILE A 23 -18.37 -8.92 -11.92
N ASN A 24 -17.52 -7.92 -12.19
CA ASN A 24 -16.60 -7.94 -13.30
C ASN A 24 -15.40 -8.85 -13.00
N ILE A 25 -14.91 -8.84 -11.75
CA ILE A 25 -13.91 -9.82 -11.28
C ILE A 25 -14.47 -11.24 -11.46
N ALA A 26 -15.69 -11.51 -10.98
CA ALA A 26 -16.32 -12.82 -11.10
C ALA A 26 -16.42 -13.30 -12.56
N LYS A 27 -16.82 -12.41 -13.48
CA LYS A 27 -16.86 -12.69 -14.92
C LYS A 27 -15.47 -13.00 -15.49
N HIS A 28 -14.46 -12.22 -15.13
CA HIS A 28 -13.10 -12.37 -15.64
C HIS A 28 -12.50 -13.74 -15.28
N PHE A 29 -12.80 -14.25 -14.08
CA PHE A 29 -12.26 -15.54 -13.60
C PHE A 29 -13.22 -16.73 -13.76
N GLY A 30 -14.42 -16.53 -14.33
CA GLY A 30 -15.42 -17.60 -14.48
C GLY A 30 -15.93 -18.17 -13.16
N VAL A 31 -15.99 -17.36 -12.10
CA VAL A 31 -16.43 -17.76 -10.76
C VAL A 31 -17.69 -17.01 -10.33
N SER A 32 -18.32 -17.42 -9.23
CA SER A 32 -19.49 -16.72 -8.69
C SER A 32 -19.09 -15.44 -7.94
N ARG A 33 -20.01 -14.45 -7.90
CA ARG A 33 -19.83 -13.23 -7.10
C ARG A 33 -19.60 -13.53 -5.62
N GLN A 34 -20.26 -14.56 -5.10
CA GLN A 34 -20.12 -15.00 -3.71
C GLN A 34 -18.73 -15.58 -3.44
N ALA A 35 -18.14 -16.30 -4.41
CA ALA A 35 -16.77 -16.78 -4.30
C ALA A 35 -15.76 -15.63 -4.24
N VAL A 36 -15.92 -14.61 -5.11
CA VAL A 36 -15.09 -13.39 -5.08
C VAL A 36 -15.23 -12.66 -3.74
N SER A 37 -16.46 -12.47 -3.26
CA SER A 37 -16.71 -11.77 -1.99
C SER A 37 -16.02 -12.46 -0.80
N ARG A 38 -16.12 -13.80 -0.70
CA ARG A 38 -15.45 -14.56 0.37
C ARG A 38 -13.92 -14.49 0.27
N ALA A 39 -13.37 -14.58 -0.94
CA ALA A 39 -11.94 -14.45 -1.17
C ALA A 39 -11.43 -13.06 -0.76
N LEU A 40 -12.16 -12.00 -1.10
CA LEU A 40 -11.81 -10.63 -0.70
C LEU A 40 -11.86 -10.44 0.82
N LEU A 41 -12.88 -10.94 1.52
CA LEU A 41 -12.95 -10.86 2.99
C LEU A 41 -11.78 -11.57 3.66
N SER A 42 -11.40 -12.75 3.15
CA SER A 42 -10.23 -13.48 3.65
C SER A 42 -8.94 -12.72 3.38
N MET A 43 -8.82 -12.08 2.22
CA MET A 43 -7.62 -11.32 1.85
C MET A 43 -7.49 -10.00 2.61
N ASP A 44 -8.58 -9.26 2.80
CA ASP A 44 -8.61 -8.03 3.60
C ASP A 44 -8.12 -8.33 5.04
N LYS A 45 -8.60 -9.43 5.66
CA LYS A 45 -8.13 -9.87 6.98
C LYS A 45 -6.64 -10.21 6.99
N ARG A 46 -6.15 -10.96 6.00
CA ARG A 46 -4.73 -11.34 5.90
C ARG A 46 -3.83 -10.11 5.72
N ILE A 47 -4.27 -9.13 4.94
CA ILE A 47 -3.54 -7.89 4.72
C ILE A 47 -3.51 -7.05 6.00
N GLU A 48 -4.64 -6.93 6.70
CA GLU A 48 -4.71 -6.28 8.01
C GLU A 48 -3.71 -6.90 9.01
N GLU A 49 -3.76 -8.22 9.18
CA GLU A 49 -2.85 -8.95 10.07
C GLU A 49 -1.38 -8.70 9.69
N THR A 50 -1.05 -8.75 8.39
CA THR A 50 0.33 -8.55 7.92
C THR A 50 0.79 -7.10 8.13
N LEU A 51 -0.07 -6.11 7.93
CA LEU A 51 0.24 -4.69 8.19
C LEU A 51 0.50 -4.46 9.69
N LEU A 52 -0.32 -5.04 10.56
CA LEU A 52 -0.14 -4.95 12.01
C LEU A 52 1.13 -5.66 12.49
N GLU A 53 1.43 -6.84 11.94
CA GLU A 53 2.69 -7.55 12.19
C GLU A 53 3.90 -6.66 11.82
N MET A 54 3.87 -6.01 10.65
CA MET A 54 4.94 -5.12 10.22
C MET A 54 5.06 -3.87 11.10
N ALA A 55 3.93 -3.28 11.51
CA ALA A 55 3.95 -2.14 12.43
C ALA A 55 4.60 -2.53 13.77
N GLY A 56 4.22 -3.68 14.33
CA GLY A 56 4.82 -4.22 15.55
C GLY A 56 6.32 -4.48 15.42
N ALA A 57 6.74 -5.14 14.34
CA ALA A 57 8.16 -5.44 14.07
C ALA A 57 9.02 -4.17 13.94
N ASN A 58 8.43 -3.09 13.43
CA ASN A 58 9.10 -1.81 13.20
C ASN A 58 8.87 -0.77 14.31
N ARG A 59 8.19 -1.15 15.42
CA ARG A 59 7.82 -0.26 16.53
C ARG A 59 7.08 1.01 16.07
N ILE A 60 6.13 0.80 15.17
CA ILE A 60 5.23 1.83 14.67
C ILE A 60 3.92 1.71 15.44
N GLU A 61 3.52 2.78 16.13
CA GLU A 61 2.20 2.90 16.73
C GLU A 61 1.19 3.21 15.63
N VAL A 62 0.16 2.37 15.52
CA VAL A 62 -0.84 2.45 14.44
C VAL A 62 -1.78 3.62 14.72
N GLU A 63 -1.90 4.53 13.76
CA GLU A 63 -2.86 5.63 13.79
C GLU A 63 -4.09 5.31 12.93
N LYS A 64 -3.87 4.70 11.77
CA LYS A 64 -4.94 4.36 10.83
C LYS A 64 -4.58 3.17 9.96
N LEU A 65 -5.57 2.34 9.63
CA LEU A 65 -5.41 1.16 8.79
C LEU A 65 -6.58 1.07 7.81
N ASP A 66 -6.27 0.84 6.53
CA ASP A 66 -7.22 0.45 5.49
C ASP A 66 -6.68 -0.78 4.76
N SER A 67 -7.20 -1.95 5.11
CA SER A 67 -6.82 -3.24 4.51
C SER A 67 -7.32 -3.41 3.07
N LYS A 68 -8.33 -2.62 2.66
CA LYS A 68 -8.83 -2.64 1.29
C LYS A 68 -7.91 -1.89 0.34
N LYS A 69 -7.26 -0.84 0.83
CA LYS A 69 -6.20 -0.13 0.11
C LYS A 69 -4.82 -0.72 0.38
N GLY A 70 -4.68 -1.49 1.46
CA GLY A 70 -3.43 -2.13 1.87
C GLY A 70 -2.45 -1.11 2.43
N ILE A 71 -2.97 -0.16 3.23
CA ILE A 71 -2.22 0.98 3.76
C ILE A 71 -2.43 1.05 5.27
N LEU A 72 -1.36 1.32 5.99
CA LEU A 72 -1.35 1.63 7.41
C LEU A 72 -0.51 2.90 7.63
N PHE A 73 -1.09 3.88 8.31
CA PHE A 73 -0.39 5.07 8.81
C PHE A 73 -0.12 4.92 10.30
N GLY A 74 1.03 5.39 10.73
CA GLY A 74 1.40 5.36 12.14
C GLY A 74 2.59 6.25 12.46
N ARG A 75 3.05 6.16 13.71
CA ARG A 75 4.20 6.89 14.19
C ARG A 75 5.28 5.95 14.69
N SER A 76 6.49 6.11 14.17
CA SER A 76 7.65 5.38 14.65
C SER A 76 8.18 5.99 15.94
N ILE A 77 8.18 5.21 17.02
CA ILE A 77 8.72 5.65 18.31
C ILE A 77 10.24 5.79 18.29
N PRO A 78 11.02 4.84 17.71
CA PRO A 78 12.47 4.97 17.62
C PRO A 78 12.94 6.19 16.83
N PHE A 79 12.28 6.48 15.71
CA PHE A 79 12.69 7.55 14.80
C PHE A 79 11.96 8.89 15.07
N LYS A 80 10.96 8.89 15.96
CA LYS A 80 10.09 10.05 16.26
C LYS A 80 9.45 10.67 15.01
N ALA A 81 9.24 9.86 13.98
CA ALA A 81 8.78 10.25 12.66
C ALA A 81 7.45 9.56 12.32
N ASN A 82 6.66 10.16 11.43
CA ASN A 82 5.52 9.47 10.85
C ASN A 82 6.02 8.33 9.96
N ALA A 83 5.21 7.30 9.82
CA ALA A 83 5.51 6.13 9.00
C ALA A 83 4.26 5.66 8.27
N ILE A 84 4.48 5.15 7.08
CA ILE A 84 3.46 4.46 6.30
C ILE A 84 3.96 3.05 5.97
N ILE A 85 3.07 2.08 6.10
CA ILE A 85 3.27 0.71 5.65
C ILE A 85 2.25 0.46 4.55
N PHE A 86 2.70 -0.06 3.41
CA PHE A 86 1.80 -0.29 2.29
C PHE A 86 2.15 -1.56 1.52
N VAL A 87 1.14 -2.12 0.86
CA VAL A 87 1.26 -3.29 0.00
C VAL A 87 1.24 -2.86 -1.46
N SER A 88 2.38 -2.94 -2.14
CA SER A 88 2.46 -2.83 -3.59
C SER A 88 2.27 -4.20 -4.26
N ALA A 89 1.54 -4.24 -5.35
CA ALA A 89 1.42 -5.44 -6.18
C ALA A 89 2.75 -5.78 -6.88
N LYS A 90 3.54 -4.77 -7.26
CA LYS A 90 4.85 -4.93 -7.92
C LYS A 90 5.98 -5.16 -6.91
N HIS A 91 5.98 -4.41 -5.81
CA HIS A 91 7.10 -4.37 -4.84
C HIS A 91 6.84 -5.09 -3.53
N GLY A 92 5.63 -5.65 -3.33
CA GLY A 92 5.27 -6.32 -2.08
C GLY A 92 5.07 -5.36 -0.91
N MET A 93 5.34 -5.84 0.31
CA MET A 93 5.18 -5.06 1.54
C MET A 93 6.32 -4.06 1.69
N GLN A 94 5.98 -2.79 1.94
CA GLN A 94 6.93 -1.68 2.05
C GLN A 94 6.67 -0.90 3.34
N VAL A 95 7.74 -0.38 3.94
CA VAL A 95 7.70 0.51 5.09
C VAL A 95 8.47 1.76 4.72
N TRP A 96 7.86 2.92 4.91
CA TRP A 96 8.47 4.21 4.65
C TRP A 96 8.33 5.13 5.86
N TYR A 97 9.42 5.80 6.22
CA TYR A 97 9.46 6.78 7.30
C TYR A 97 9.56 8.17 6.70
N GLU A 98 8.70 9.08 7.14
CA GLU A 98 8.79 10.49 6.78
C GLU A 98 10.05 11.07 7.42
N HIS A 99 11.03 11.44 6.59
CA HIS A 99 12.27 12.02 7.06
C HIS A 99 12.87 12.92 5.99
N GLU A 100 13.39 14.07 6.41
CA GLU A 100 14.24 14.90 5.57
C GLU A 100 15.63 14.24 5.50
N GLY A 101 15.95 13.64 4.36
CA GLY A 101 17.21 12.95 4.13
C GLY A 101 18.07 13.60 3.06
N GLU A 102 19.39 13.42 3.17
CA GLU A 102 20.31 13.69 2.08
C GLU A 102 20.25 12.54 1.06
N CYS A 103 19.14 12.46 0.32
CA CYS A 103 18.94 11.43 -0.72
C CYS A 103 19.95 11.54 -1.88
N GLY A 104 20.64 12.68 -2.03
CA GLY A 104 21.55 12.96 -3.14
C GLY A 104 22.79 12.07 -3.25
N SER A 105 23.14 11.33 -2.19
CA SER A 105 24.27 10.37 -2.16
C SER A 105 23.82 8.92 -1.99
N CYS A 106 22.50 8.64 -1.99
CA CYS A 106 21.97 7.31 -1.76
C CYS A 106 22.06 6.43 -3.02
N GLU A 107 22.73 5.27 -2.92
CA GLU A 107 22.84 4.30 -4.03
C GLU A 107 21.46 3.79 -4.51
N ARG A 108 20.46 3.85 -3.64
CA ARG A 108 19.08 3.39 -3.91
C ARG A 108 18.13 4.48 -4.36
N TYR A 109 18.64 5.68 -4.68
CA TYR A 109 17.83 6.82 -5.08
C TYR A 109 16.83 6.52 -6.20
N ARG A 110 17.29 5.81 -7.25
CA ARG A 110 16.44 5.41 -8.37
C ARG A 110 15.36 4.39 -7.98
N GLU A 111 15.70 3.43 -7.13
CA GLU A 111 14.73 2.44 -6.63
C GLU A 111 13.62 3.10 -5.82
N CYS A 112 13.95 4.11 -5.00
CA CYS A 112 12.95 4.87 -4.25
C CYS A 112 12.00 5.62 -5.18
N ILE A 113 12.52 6.29 -6.22
CA ILE A 113 11.69 6.98 -7.21
C ILE A 113 10.78 5.98 -7.93
N GLU A 114 11.34 4.87 -8.41
CA GLU A 114 10.57 3.81 -9.09
C GLU A 114 9.46 3.27 -8.18
N LEU A 115 9.78 2.93 -6.93
CA LEU A 115 8.81 2.44 -5.95
C LEU A 115 7.64 3.42 -5.76
N LEU A 116 7.95 4.70 -5.54
CA LEU A 116 6.94 5.71 -5.26
C LEU A 116 6.03 5.96 -6.47
N TRP A 117 6.61 6.05 -7.67
CA TRP A 117 5.85 6.22 -8.90
C TRP A 117 5.00 5.00 -9.24
N ASP A 118 5.56 3.79 -9.15
CA ASP A 118 4.82 2.56 -9.38
C ASP A 118 3.62 2.45 -8.42
N PHE A 119 3.82 2.80 -7.14
CA PHE A 119 2.73 2.76 -6.17
C PHE A 119 1.70 3.87 -6.39
N ALA A 120 2.12 5.06 -6.82
CA ALA A 120 1.20 6.13 -7.20
C ALA A 120 0.31 5.72 -8.39
N GLU A 121 0.90 5.13 -9.42
CA GLU A 121 0.18 4.60 -10.59
C GLU A 121 -0.78 3.47 -10.19
N GLU A 122 -0.32 2.55 -9.35
CA GLU A 122 -1.13 1.45 -8.79
C GLU A 122 -2.37 1.98 -8.05
N MET A 123 -2.21 3.10 -7.33
CA MET A 123 -3.28 3.78 -6.60
C MET A 123 -4.08 4.78 -7.46
N GLN A 124 -3.78 4.89 -8.77
CA GLN A 124 -4.40 5.80 -9.72
C GLN A 124 -4.27 7.29 -9.31
N LEU A 125 -3.19 7.62 -8.61
CA LEU A 125 -2.87 8.96 -8.15
C LEU A 125 -1.97 9.68 -9.15
N LYS A 126 -2.33 10.91 -9.49
CA LYS A 126 -1.47 11.80 -10.28
C LYS A 126 -0.61 12.63 -9.33
N LEU A 127 0.70 12.46 -9.42
CA LEU A 127 1.71 13.29 -8.76
C LEU A 127 2.17 14.41 -9.68
N GLN A 128 2.70 15.49 -9.11
CA GLN A 128 3.24 16.65 -9.82
C GLN A 128 4.74 16.83 -9.57
N SER A 129 5.27 16.35 -8.44
CA SER A 129 6.69 16.39 -8.11
C SER A 129 7.50 15.38 -8.94
N THR A 130 8.59 15.80 -9.61
CA THR A 130 9.28 14.96 -10.58
C THR A 130 10.62 14.38 -10.14
N ASP A 131 11.34 15.03 -9.22
CA ASP A 131 12.78 14.74 -9.11
C ASP A 131 13.29 14.36 -7.72
N ASP A 132 12.59 14.68 -6.64
CA ASP A 132 13.06 14.40 -5.27
C ASP A 132 12.19 13.31 -4.61
N PRO A 133 12.74 12.11 -4.29
CA PRO A 133 11.99 11.04 -3.64
C PRO A 133 11.30 11.50 -2.35
N THR A 134 11.90 12.43 -1.60
CA THR A 134 11.28 12.98 -0.38
C THR A 134 9.99 13.73 -0.75
N LYS A 135 10.07 14.65 -1.72
CA LYS A 135 8.91 15.42 -2.17
C LYS A 135 7.84 14.56 -2.84
N ILE A 136 8.26 13.54 -3.58
CA ILE A 136 7.35 12.56 -4.20
C ILE A 136 6.61 11.79 -3.10
N ALA A 137 7.33 11.33 -2.06
CA ALA A 137 6.75 10.64 -0.92
C ALA A 137 5.77 11.53 -0.15
N ASP A 138 6.12 12.78 0.13
CA ASP A 138 5.25 13.73 0.82
C ASP A 138 3.94 13.97 0.05
N GLU A 139 4.03 14.22 -1.26
CA GLU A 139 2.85 14.39 -2.11
C GLU A 139 1.99 13.12 -2.16
N LEU A 140 2.63 11.96 -2.33
CA LEU A 140 1.96 10.67 -2.39
C LEU A 140 1.22 10.39 -1.07
N PHE A 141 1.88 10.56 0.07
CA PHE A 141 1.28 10.26 1.38
C PHE A 141 0.17 11.22 1.74
N GLY A 142 0.28 12.50 1.38
CA GLY A 142 -0.81 13.46 1.50
C GLY A 142 -2.07 12.97 0.76
N LYS A 143 -1.92 12.59 -0.51
CA LYS A 143 -3.04 12.06 -1.32
C LYS A 143 -3.58 10.73 -0.80
N LEU A 144 -2.71 9.84 -0.32
CA LEU A 144 -3.13 8.56 0.27
C LEU A 144 -3.92 8.76 1.56
N LYS A 145 -3.55 9.75 2.39
CA LYS A 145 -4.26 10.09 3.62
C LYS A 145 -5.67 10.59 3.32
N GLU A 146 -5.83 11.48 2.34
CA GLU A 146 -7.14 11.94 1.85
C GLU A 146 -8.01 10.78 1.36
N LEU A 147 -7.44 9.85 0.58
CA LEU A 147 -8.15 8.66 0.08
C LEU A 147 -8.68 7.78 1.22
N VAL A 148 -7.87 7.60 2.27
CA VAL A 148 -8.23 6.74 3.41
C VAL A 148 -9.15 7.46 4.40
N GLU A 149 -9.20 8.80 4.40
CA GLU A 149 -10.17 9.62 5.17
C GLU A 149 -11.56 9.70 4.55
N GLN A 150 -11.69 9.45 3.24
CA GLN A 150 -12.97 9.46 2.53
C GLN A 150 -13.66 8.09 2.45
N ALA A 151 -13.05 7.04 2.99
CA ALA A 151 -13.52 5.63 2.94
C ALA A 151 -14.23 5.21 4.23
#